data_AF-A0A097ASZ9-F1
#
_entry.id   AF-A0A097ASZ9-F1
#
_cell.length_a   1.000
_cell.length_b   1.000
_cell.length_c   1.000
_cell.angle_alpha   90.00
_cell.angle_beta   90.00
_cell.angle_gamma   90.00
#
_symmetry.space_group_name_H-M   'P 1'
#
loop_
_entity.id
_entity.type
_entity.pdbx_description
1 polymer ?
#
loop_
_entity_poly.entity_id
_entity_poly.type
_entity_poly.pdbx_seq_one_letter_code
_entity_poly.pdbx_strand_id
1 'polypeptide(L)'
;MVAFCDIIEERAQKAAKEYGTKDAKVYTDYKKLLEDKTIDVVHVCTPNKSHADITVDALYAGKHVMCEKPMAKTAADARRWWKHIRKQVRNSL
;
A
#
# COMPACT_ATOMS: atom_id res chain seq x y z
N MET A 1 -10.82 5.44 -8.31
CA MET A 1 -9.51 4.77 -8.11
C MET A 1 -9.24 3.82 -9.26
N VAL A 2 -7.97 3.56 -9.61
CA VAL A 2 -7.59 2.74 -10.79
C VAL A 2 -7.30 1.27 -10.45
N ALA A 3 -7.11 0.93 -9.17
CA ALA A 3 -6.81 -0.41 -8.72
C ALA A 3 -7.35 -0.67 -7.31
N PHE A 4 -7.71 -1.92 -7.04
CA PHE A 4 -8.20 -2.40 -5.73
C PHE A 4 -7.53 -3.73 -5.39
N CYS A 5 -7.13 -3.89 -4.13
CA CYS A 5 -6.46 -5.09 -3.65
C CYS A 5 -7.07 -5.58 -2.34
N ASP A 6 -7.47 -6.84 -2.30
CA ASP A 6 -7.89 -7.55 -1.10
C ASP A 6 -7.55 -9.04 -1.26
N ILE A 7 -7.15 -9.70 -0.18
CA ILE A 7 -6.89 -11.15 -0.18
C ILE A 7 -8.16 -11.95 -0.49
N ILE A 8 -9.34 -11.35 -0.27
CA ILE A 8 -10.64 -11.87 -0.67
C ILE A 8 -11.07 -11.17 -1.97
N GLU A 9 -10.94 -11.87 -3.08
CA GLU A 9 -11.16 -11.31 -4.43
C GLU A 9 -12.52 -10.61 -4.57
N GLU A 10 -13.59 -11.22 -4.05
CA GLU A 10 -14.95 -10.66 -4.12
C GLU A 10 -15.05 -9.27 -3.48
N ARG A 11 -14.29 -9.01 -2.40
CA ARG A 11 -14.27 -7.69 -1.74
C ARG A 11 -13.60 -6.65 -2.63
N ALA A 12 -12.48 -7.02 -3.27
CA ALA A 12 -11.79 -6.14 -4.20
C ALA A 12 -12.64 -5.86 -5.45
N GLN A 13 -13.30 -6.89 -6.01
CA GLN A 13 -14.23 -6.74 -7.14
C GLN A 13 -15.42 -5.83 -6.79
N LYS A 14 -16.03 -6.02 -5.61
CA LYS A 14 -17.11 -5.17 -5.13
C LYS A 14 -16.66 -3.71 -5.00
N ALA A 15 -15.53 -3.46 -4.36
CA ALA A 15 -14.98 -2.11 -4.19
C ALA A 15 -14.63 -1.47 -5.54
N ALA A 16 -14.08 -2.23 -6.49
CA ALA A 16 -13.80 -1.75 -7.84
C ALA A 16 -15.08 -1.35 -8.58
N LYS A 17 -16.15 -2.12 -8.44
CA LYS A 17 -17.46 -1.77 -9.03
C LYS A 17 -18.06 -0.51 -8.41
N GLU A 18 -17.89 -0.30 -7.11
CA GLU A 18 -18.52 0.79 -6.36
C GLU A 18 -17.75 2.12 -6.46
N TYR A 19 -16.42 2.06 -6.46
CA TYR A 19 -15.54 3.25 -6.33
C TYR A 19 -14.47 3.37 -7.43
N GLY A 20 -14.42 2.39 -8.35
CA GLY A 20 -13.41 2.31 -9.40
C GLY A 20 -13.77 3.07 -10.66
N THR A 21 -12.76 3.32 -11.49
CA THR A 21 -12.95 3.69 -12.90
C THR A 21 -13.44 2.48 -13.71
N LYS A 22 -13.92 2.69 -14.93
CA LYS A 22 -14.37 1.60 -15.82
C LYS A 22 -13.32 0.50 -16.01
N ASP A 23 -12.05 0.90 -16.11
CA ASP A 23 -10.91 -0.01 -16.31
C ASP A 23 -10.15 -0.32 -15.01
N ALA A 24 -10.81 -0.18 -13.85
CA ALA A 24 -10.16 -0.43 -12.57
C ALA A 24 -9.72 -1.91 -12.46
N LYS A 25 -8.45 -2.12 -12.11
CA LYS A 25 -7.86 -3.45 -11.97
C LYS A 25 -8.11 -4.01 -10.57
N VAL A 26 -8.27 -5.33 -10.49
CA VAL A 26 -8.43 -6.07 -9.23
C VAL A 26 -7.22 -6.94 -9.00
N TYR A 27 -6.69 -6.91 -7.78
CA TYR A 27 -5.56 -7.70 -7.33
C TYR A 27 -5.92 -8.47 -6.07
N THR A 28 -5.36 -9.66 -5.91
CA THR A 28 -5.43 -10.46 -4.67
C THR A 28 -4.10 -10.52 -3.92
N ASP A 29 -3.05 -9.97 -4.53
CA ASP A 29 -1.71 -9.86 -3.97
C ASP A 29 -1.19 -8.43 -4.19
N TYR A 30 -0.90 -7.73 -3.10
CA TYR A 30 -0.44 -6.34 -3.18
C TYR A 30 0.92 -6.23 -3.87
N LYS A 31 1.76 -7.27 -3.85
CA LYS A 31 3.06 -7.22 -4.51
C LYS A 31 2.92 -7.09 -6.02
N LYS A 32 1.96 -7.82 -6.61
CA LYS A 32 1.60 -7.67 -8.03
C LYS A 32 1.01 -6.29 -8.35
N LEU A 33 0.26 -5.70 -7.40
CA LEU A 33 -0.21 -4.33 -7.55
C LEU A 33 0.97 -3.35 -7.57
N LEU A 34 1.97 -3.53 -6.72
CA LEU A 34 3.13 -2.64 -6.63
C LEU A 34 4.04 -2.71 -7.86
N GLU A 35 4.07 -3.83 -8.58
CA GLU A 35 4.75 -3.98 -9.87
C GLU A 35 4.10 -3.16 -11.00
N ASP A 36 2.83 -2.76 -10.83
CA ASP A 36 2.13 -1.97 -11.83
C ASP A 36 2.68 -0.54 -11.90
N LYS A 37 3.37 -0.23 -12.99
CA LYS A 37 3.95 1.10 -13.24
C LYS A 37 2.93 2.19 -13.49
N THR A 38 1.66 1.86 -13.73
CA THR A 38 0.59 2.86 -13.94
C THR A 38 -0.02 3.39 -12.63
N ILE A 39 0.42 2.89 -11.48
CA ILE A 39 -0.04 3.34 -10.16
C ILE A 39 1.00 4.27 -9.55
N ASP A 40 0.62 5.50 -9.20
CA ASP A 40 1.52 6.48 -8.59
C ASP A 40 1.44 6.51 -7.05
N VAL A 41 0.23 6.33 -6.52
CA VAL A 41 -0.09 6.45 -5.08
C VAL A 41 -0.85 5.21 -4.61
N VAL A 42 -0.51 4.70 -3.43
CA VAL A 42 -1.25 3.62 -2.77
C VAL A 42 -1.82 4.06 -1.42
N HIS A 43 -3.04 3.62 -1.16
CA HIS A 43 -3.73 3.80 0.12
C HIS A 43 -3.72 2.48 0.87
N VAL A 44 -3.05 2.45 2.02
CA VAL A 44 -2.91 1.23 2.84
C VAL A 44 -3.96 1.26 3.95
N CYS A 45 -5.11 0.62 3.68
CA CYS A 45 -6.26 0.53 4.59
C CYS A 45 -6.51 -0.89 5.12
N THR A 46 -5.46 -1.72 5.15
CA THR A 46 -5.52 -3.13 5.60
C THR A 46 -5.57 -3.24 7.13
N PRO A 47 -5.60 -4.44 7.75
CA PRO A 47 -5.47 -4.52 9.21
C PRO A 47 -4.14 -3.94 9.73
N ASN A 48 -4.14 -3.30 10.91
CA ASN A 48 -2.97 -2.62 11.50
C ASN A 48 -1.66 -3.43 11.52
N LYS A 49 -1.73 -4.77 11.52
CA LYS A 49 -0.55 -5.65 11.51
C LYS A 49 0.22 -5.63 10.18
N SER A 50 -0.45 -5.32 9.07
CA SER A 50 0.13 -5.35 7.71
C SER A 50 0.45 -3.96 7.16
N HIS A 51 0.01 -2.89 7.83
CA HIS A 51 0.29 -1.51 7.43
C HIS A 51 1.77 -1.25 7.16
N ALA A 52 2.62 -1.73 8.07
CA ALA A 52 4.06 -1.52 8.03
C ALA A 52 4.69 -2.07 6.75
N ASP A 53 4.50 -3.37 6.53
CA ASP A 53 5.20 -4.11 5.49
C ASP A 53 4.71 -3.64 4.12
N ILE A 54 3.39 -3.43 3.96
CA ILE A 54 2.82 -2.93 2.71
C ILE A 54 3.29 -1.50 2.43
N THR A 55 3.35 -0.63 3.45
CA THR A 55 3.85 0.75 3.29
C THR A 55 5.31 0.77 2.88
N VAL A 56 6.14 -0.04 3.54
CA VAL A 56 7.57 -0.14 3.23
C VAL A 56 7.77 -0.66 1.81
N ASP A 57 7.13 -1.77 1.45
CA ASP A 57 7.22 -2.36 0.12
C ASP A 57 6.74 -1.39 -0.97
N ALA A 58 5.67 -0.64 -0.72
CA ALA A 58 5.18 0.37 -1.65
C ALA A 58 6.17 1.52 -1.85
N LEU A 59 6.79 2.01 -0.78
CA LEU A 59 7.85 3.02 -0.88
C LEU A 59 9.07 2.48 -1.65
N TYR A 60 9.44 1.21 -1.45
CA TYR A 60 10.49 0.54 -2.22
C TYR A 60 10.15 0.38 -3.70
N ALA A 61 8.87 0.16 -4.02
CA ALA A 61 8.37 0.13 -5.39
C ALA A 61 8.27 1.53 -6.03
N GLY A 62 8.73 2.59 -5.34
CA GLY A 62 8.71 3.97 -5.82
C GLY A 62 7.33 4.61 -5.80
N LYS A 63 6.38 4.08 -5.01
CA LYS A 63 5.02 4.60 -4.88
C LYS A 63 4.93 5.62 -3.76
N HIS A 64 4.09 6.64 -3.92
CA HIS A 64 3.66 7.46 -2.80
C HIS A 64 2.68 6.67 -1.93
N VAL A 65 2.75 6.85 -0.60
CA VAL A 65 1.93 6.08 0.33
C VAL A 65 1.11 6.97 1.25
N MET A 66 -0.19 6.71 1.30
CA MET A 66 -1.10 7.14 2.36
C MET A 66 -1.42 5.93 3.24
N CYS A 67 -0.94 5.90 4.47
CA CYS A 67 -1.19 4.80 5.40
C CYS A 67 -2.27 5.18 6.42
N GLU A 68 -3.28 4.33 6.58
CA GLU A 68 -4.33 4.54 7.58
C GLU A 68 -3.81 4.47 9.01
N LYS A 69 -4.53 5.12 9.92
CA LYS A 69 -4.20 5.16 11.35
C LYS A 69 -4.70 3.89 12.08
N PRO A 70 -3.95 3.36 13.06
CA PRO A 70 -2.61 3.76 13.45
C PRO A 70 -1.56 3.25 12.46
N MET A 71 -0.53 4.06 12.21
CA MET A 71 0.62 3.63 11.43
C MET A 71 1.25 2.41 12.11
N ALA A 72 1.69 2.55 13.37
CA ALA A 72 2.27 1.45 14.14
C ALA A 72 1.50 1.18 15.44
N LYS A 73 1.58 -0.07 15.93
CA LYS A 73 0.98 -0.46 17.21
C LYS A 73 1.74 0.08 18.42
N THR A 74 3.06 0.22 18.30
CA THR A 74 3.92 0.75 19.37
C THR A 74 4.85 1.84 18.87
N ALA A 75 5.33 2.70 19.78
CA ALA A 75 6.33 3.71 19.45
C ALA A 75 7.68 3.08 19.03
N ALA A 76 7.99 1.87 19.53
CA ALA A 76 9.18 1.13 19.11
C ALA A 76 9.08 0.71 17.64
N ASP A 77 7.91 0.19 17.24
CA ASP A 77 7.62 -0.18 15.86
C ASP A 77 7.68 1.03 14.93
N ALA A 78 7.04 2.14 15.31
CA ALA A 78 7.09 3.39 14.55
C ALA A 78 8.53 3.88 14.33
N ARG A 79 9.37 3.85 15.38
CA ARG A 79 10.79 4.23 15.27
C ARG A 79 11.59 3.28 14.37
N ARG A 80 11.32 1.98 14.44
CA ARG A 80 11.98 0.98 13.58
C ARG A 80 11.67 1.25 12.11
N TRP A 81 10.41 1.51 11.77
CA TRP A 81 9.99 1.77 10.39
C TRP A 81 10.51 3.10 9.86
N TRP A 82 10.45 4.16 10.68
CA TRP A 82 10.99 5.47 10.30
C TRP A 82 12.48 5.40 9.94
N LYS A 83 13.29 4.66 10.70
CA LYS A 83 14.71 4.45 10.39
C LYS A 83 14.91 3.76 9.05
N HIS A 84 14.03 2.81 8.71
CA HIS A 84 14.10 2.06 7.46
C HIS A 84 13.73 2.95 6.26
N ILE A 85 12.60 3.65 6.35
CA ILE A 85 12.10 4.57 5.32
C ILE A 85 13.09 5.73 5.09
N ARG A 86 13.61 6.34 6.16
CA ARG A 86 14.55 7.48 6.06
C ARG A 86 15.85 7.11 5.35
N LYS A 87 16.36 5.89 5.54
CA LYS A 87 17.56 5.43 4.82
C LYS A 87 17.29 5.31 3.32
N GLN A 88 16.09 4.89 2.92
CA GLN A 88 15.72 4.73 1.52
C GLN A 88 15.52 6.05 0.80
N VAL A 89 14.74 6.98 1.38
CA VAL A 89 14.55 8.32 0.78
C VAL A 89 15.88 9.03 0.54
N ARG A 90 16.89 8.77 1.38
CA ARG A 90 18.24 9.33 1.20
C ARG A 90 19.09 8.61 0.16
N ASN A 91 18.82 7.35 -0.16
CA ASN A 91 19.57 6.56 -1.13
C ASN A 91 18.96 6.61 -2.55
N SER A 92 17.74 7.09 -2.68
CA SER A 92 17.03 7.27 -3.96
C SER A 92 17.20 8.69 -4.55
N LEU A 93 18.03 9.54 -3.92
CA LEU A 93 18.48 10.86 -4.37
C LEU A 93 19.96 10.78 -4.77
#